data_AF-A0A849S453-F1
#
_entry.id   AF-A0A849S453-F1
#
_cell.length_a   1.000
_cell.length_b   1.000
_cell.length_c   1.000
_cell.angle_alpha   90.00
_cell.angle_beta   90.00
_cell.angle_gamma   90.00
#
_symmetry.space_group_name_H-M   'P 1'
#
loop_
_entity.id
_entity.type
_entity.pdbx_description
1 polymer ?
#
loop_
_entity_poly.entity_id
_entity_poly.type
_entity_poly.pdbx_seq_one_letter_code
_entity_poly.pdbx_strand_id
1 'polypeptide(L)'
;MTDTNTTARIFKTAWFTKAAKKARIRDEELCVALRQVMQGQADDLGGGVFKKRLNDNRHRSIIIAKGGQYWIYTYLIAKKDRSNIDTDEL
;
A
#
# COMPACT_ATOMS: atom_id res chain seq x y z
N MET A 1 -13.53 17.15 -22.31
CA MET A 1 -12.78 16.65 -21.14
C MET A 1 -13.20 15.21 -20.95
N THR A 2 -12.42 14.26 -21.43
CA THR A 2 -12.77 12.84 -21.35
C THR A 2 -12.41 12.36 -19.95
N ASP A 3 -13.43 12.16 -19.12
CA ASP A 3 -13.33 11.35 -17.91
C ASP A 3 -13.04 9.90 -18.33
N THR A 4 -11.77 9.59 -18.55
CA THR A 4 -11.30 8.21 -18.53
C THR A 4 -11.46 7.71 -17.10
N ASN A 5 -12.65 7.20 -16.80
CA ASN A 5 -12.98 6.38 -15.64
C ASN A 5 -12.08 5.14 -15.64
N THR A 6 -10.83 5.36 -15.28
CA THR A 6 -9.80 4.34 -15.23
C THR A 6 -10.02 3.61 -13.94
N THR A 7 -10.78 2.52 -13.99
CA THR A 7 -11.11 1.71 -12.82
C THR A 7 -9.81 1.22 -12.18
N ALA A 8 -9.38 1.87 -11.08
CA ALA A 8 -8.16 1.49 -10.39
C ALA A 8 -8.30 0.05 -9.87
N ARG A 9 -7.39 -0.83 -10.30
CA ARG A 9 -7.40 -2.24 -9.92
C ARG A 9 -6.38 -2.49 -8.81
N ILE A 10 -6.84 -3.15 -7.75
CA ILE A 10 -6.05 -3.44 -6.56
C ILE A 10 -5.59 -4.89 -6.59
N PHE A 11 -4.31 -5.10 -6.33
CA PHE A 11 -3.69 -6.41 -6.21
C PHE A 11 -2.90 -6.50 -4.91
N LYS A 12 -2.69 -7.73 -4.47
CA LYS A 12 -1.81 -8.07 -3.36
C LYS A 12 -0.90 -9.21 -3.80
N THR A 13 0.38 -9.13 -3.47
CA THR A 13 1.29 -10.25 -3.69
C THR A 13 0.90 -11.43 -2.78
N ALA A 14 1.35 -12.64 -3.14
CA ALA A 14 1.11 -13.82 -2.31
C ALA A 14 1.72 -13.66 -0.91
N TRP A 15 2.92 -13.06 -0.81
CA TRP A 15 3.55 -12.74 0.46
C TRP A 15 2.71 -11.74 1.27
N PHE A 16 2.29 -10.63 0.65
CA PHE A 16 1.48 -9.62 1.33
C PHE A 16 0.17 -10.20 1.85
N THR A 17 -0.47 -11.07 1.07
CA THR A 17 -1.70 -11.76 1.48
C THR A 17 -1.50 -12.55 2.78
N LYS A 18 -0.40 -13.29 2.89
CA LYS A 18 -0.05 -14.05 4.11
C LYS A 18 0.23 -13.11 5.29
N ALA A 19 1.00 -12.04 5.05
CA ALA A 19 1.34 -11.06 6.08
C ALA A 19 0.10 -10.30 6.60
N ALA A 20 -0.76 -9.81 5.70
CA ALA A 20 -1.99 -9.11 6.04
C ALA A 20 -2.95 -10.00 6.84
N LYS A 21 -3.08 -11.28 6.47
CA LYS A 21 -3.87 -12.27 7.23
C LYS A 21 -3.35 -12.44 8.65
N LYS A 22 -2.02 -12.55 8.84
CA LYS A 22 -1.40 -12.64 10.18
C LYS A 22 -1.64 -11.37 11.00
N ALA A 23 -1.59 -10.21 10.36
CA ALA A 23 -1.84 -8.90 10.96
C ALA A 23 -3.34 -8.60 11.18
N ARG A 24 -4.25 -9.50 10.77
CA ARG A 24 -5.71 -9.35 10.79
C ARG A 24 -6.20 -8.10 10.03
N ILE A 25 -5.49 -7.72 8.96
CA ILE A 25 -5.89 -6.65 8.06
C ILE A 25 -6.81 -7.24 7.00
N ARG A 26 -8.05 -6.75 6.96
CA ARG A 26 -9.06 -7.24 6.02
C ARG A 26 -8.99 -6.52 4.68
N ASP A 27 -9.57 -7.13 3.65
CA ASP A 27 -9.54 -6.57 2.30
C ASP A 27 -10.33 -5.25 2.20
N GLU A 28 -11.38 -5.06 3.01
CA GLU A 28 -12.11 -3.79 3.07
C GLU A 28 -11.23 -2.64 3.55
N GLU A 29 -10.36 -2.91 4.54
CA GLU A 29 -9.39 -1.93 5.06
C GLU A 29 -8.35 -1.56 4.01
N LEU A 30 -7.90 -2.54 3.22
CA LEU A 30 -6.96 -2.31 2.11
C LEU A 30 -7.61 -1.47 0.99
N CYS A 31 -8.89 -1.71 0.70
CA CYS A 31 -9.64 -0.90 -0.27
C CYS A 31 -9.79 0.55 0.20
N VAL A 32 -10.13 0.77 1.47
CA VAL A 32 -10.21 2.12 2.06
C VAL A 32 -8.83 2.79 2.03
N ALA A 33 -7.78 2.08 2.45
CA ALA A 33 -6.43 2.61 2.47
C ALA A 33 -5.95 3.01 1.07
N LEU A 34 -6.32 2.28 0.01
CA LEU A 34 -5.95 2.66 -1.34
C LEU A 34 -6.67 3.92 -1.81
N ARG A 35 -7.97 4.09 -1.50
CA ARG A 35 -8.67 5.34 -1.82
C ARG A 35 -7.98 6.54 -1.20
N GLN A 36 -7.50 6.39 0.04
CA GLN A 36 -6.72 7.41 0.71
C GLN A 36 -5.38 7.68 0.01
N VAL A 37 -4.68 6.64 -0.46
CA VAL A 37 -3.44 6.79 -1.25
C VAL A 37 -3.70 7.57 -2.54
N MET A 38 -4.78 7.25 -3.26
CA MET A 38 -5.18 7.97 -4.47
C MET A 38 -5.55 9.45 -4.20
N GLN A 39 -5.94 9.77 -2.97
CA GLN A 39 -6.19 11.14 -2.50
C GLN A 39 -4.94 11.84 -1.94
N GLY A 40 -3.75 11.24 -2.10
CA GLY A 40 -2.49 11.80 -1.60
C GLY A 40 -2.26 11.62 -0.10
N GLN A 41 -3.05 10.80 0.58
CA GLN A 41 -2.92 10.54 2.03
C GLN A 41 -1.98 9.37 2.31
N ALA A 42 -0.81 9.38 1.69
CA ALA A 42 0.27 8.42 1.87
C ALA A 42 1.60 9.15 1.70
N ASP A 43 2.67 8.58 2.24
CA ASP A 43 4.00 9.13 1.99
C ASP A 43 4.41 8.67 0.57
N ASP A 44 4.50 9.59 -0.39
CA ASP A 44 5.02 9.32 -1.73
C ASP A 44 6.55 9.24 -1.67
N LEU A 45 7.10 8.08 -2.03
CA LEU A 45 8.55 7.82 -2.02
C LEU A 45 9.17 8.05 -3.41
N GLY A 46 8.40 8.50 -4.40
CA GLY A 46 8.82 8.69 -5.78
C GLY A 46 8.72 7.41 -6.62
N GLY A 47 8.81 7.56 -7.94
CA GLY A 47 8.84 6.43 -8.89
C GLY A 47 7.56 5.57 -8.91
N GLY A 48 6.44 6.08 -8.40
CA GLY A 48 5.20 5.31 -8.24
C GLY A 48 5.19 4.40 -7.01
N VAL A 49 6.05 4.64 -6.03
CA VAL A 49 6.12 3.88 -4.78
C VAL A 49 5.53 4.71 -3.63
N PHE A 50 4.57 4.14 -2.91
CA PHE A 50 3.87 4.80 -1.82
C PHE A 50 4.01 3.99 -0.53
N LYS A 51 4.20 4.70 0.58
CA LYS A 51 4.17 4.13 1.93
C LYS A 51 2.90 4.54 2.65
N LYS A 52 2.09 3.55 3.02
CA LYS A 52 0.79 3.75 3.69
C LYS A 52 0.79 3.13 5.08
N ARG A 53 0.37 3.90 6.09
CA ARG A 53 0.10 3.40 7.44
C ARG A 53 -1.25 2.67 7.44
N LEU A 54 -1.27 1.47 8.01
CA LEU A 54 -2.43 0.59 8.09
C LEU A 54 -2.69 0.15 9.54
N ASN A 55 -3.88 -0.38 9.78
CA ASN A 55 -4.24 -1.09 11.01
C ASN A 55 -3.97 -0.25 12.27
N ASP A 56 -4.58 0.94 12.35
CA ASP A 56 -4.39 1.92 13.42
C ASP A 56 -2.92 2.33 13.62
N ASN A 57 -2.23 2.57 12.51
CA ASN A 57 -0.80 2.93 12.49
C ASN A 57 0.09 1.84 13.15
N ARG A 58 -0.38 0.59 13.23
CA ARG A 58 0.43 -0.54 13.71
C ARG A 58 1.27 -1.15 12.62
N HIS A 59 0.94 -0.92 11.35
CA HIS A 59 1.68 -1.46 10.21
C HIS A 59 1.96 -0.38 9.15
N ARG A 60 3.03 -0.57 8.38
CA ARG A 60 3.40 0.21 7.20
C ARG A 60 3.42 -0.69 5.99
N SER A 61 2.78 -0.25 4.93
CA SER A 61 2.66 -0.99 3.68
C SER A 61 3.37 -0.25 2.56
N ILE A 62 4.01 -1.00 1.66
CA ILE A 62 4.51 -0.47 0.38
C ILE A 62 3.52 -0.82 -0.72
N ILE A 63 3.16 0.19 -1.51
CA ILE A 63 2.21 0.11 -2.61
C ILE A 63 2.90 0.62 -3.86
N ILE A 64 2.86 -0.16 -4.94
CA ILE A 64 3.39 0.23 -6.25
C ILE A 64 2.24 0.60 -7.16
N ALA A 65 2.33 1.78 -7.79
CA ALA A 65 1.46 2.23 -8.86
C ALA A 65 2.12 1.97 -10.22
N LYS A 66 1.57 1.02 -10.98
CA LYS A 66 2.03 0.71 -12.33
C LYS A 66 1.09 1.36 -13.35
N GLY A 67 1.60 2.36 -14.07
CA GLY A 67 0.88 3.04 -15.15
C GLY A 67 -0.39 3.77 -14.72
N GLY A 68 -0.53 4.11 -13.43
CA GLY A 68 -1.71 4.79 -12.88
C GLY A 68 -2.98 3.93 -12.76
N GLN A 69 -2.97 2.71 -13.29
CA GLN A 69 -4.16 1.83 -13.33
C GLN A 69 -4.08 0.68 -12.32
N TYR A 70 -2.86 0.20 -12.07
CA TYR A 70 -2.61 -0.99 -11.25
C TYR A 70 -1.94 -0.58 -9.95
N TRP A 71 -2.53 -1.00 -8.83
CA TRP A 71 -2.04 -0.72 -7.49
C TRP A 71 -1.76 -2.02 -6.78
N ILE A 72 -0.50 -2.25 -6.41
CA ILE A 72 -0.04 -3.53 -5.90
C ILE A 72 0.50 -3.34 -4.49
N TYR A 73 -0.15 -3.97 -3.53
CA TYR A 73 0.38 -4.16 -2.19
C TYR A 73 1.52 -5.18 -2.21
N THR A 74 2.75 -4.74 -1.94
CA THR A 74 3.95 -5.58 -2.05
C THR A 74 4.53 -5.98 -0.70
N TYR A 75 4.54 -5.07 0.27
CA TYR A 75 5.23 -5.28 1.55
C TYR A 75 4.42 -4.76 2.75
N LEU A 76 4.64 -5.33 3.95
CA LEU A 76 3.92 -5.01 5.19
C LEU A 76 4.83 -5.19 6.41
N ILE A 77 5.10 -4.11 7.13
CA ILE A 77 6.01 -4.05 8.28
C ILE A 77 5.25 -3.63 9.53
N ALA A 78 5.41 -4.33 10.64
CA ALA A 78 4.86 -3.90 11.92
C ALA A 78 5.66 -2.72 12.48
N LYS A 79 4.97 -1.74 13.11
CA LYS A 79 5.57 -0.52 13.67
C LYS A 79 6.65 -0.80 14.72
N LYS A 80 6.56 -1.94 15.42
CA LYS A 80 7.52 -2.36 16.45
C LYS A 80 8.70 -3.17 15.91
N ASP A 81 8.65 -3.64 14.66
CA ASP A 81 9.70 -4.53 14.12
C ASP A 81 10.79 -3.77 13.35
N ARG A 82 10.53 -2.55 12.84
CA ARG A 82 11.57 -1.67 12.29
C ARG A 82 11.19 -0.19 12.43
N SER A 83 11.99 0.56 13.18
CA SER A 83 11.87 2.01 13.32
C SER A 83 12.29 2.77 12.06
N ASN A 84 13.16 2.21 11.22
CA ASN A 84 13.58 2.78 9.93
C ASN A 84 13.59 1.69 8.86
N ILE A 85 13.09 1.99 7.66
CA ILE A 85 13.45 1.27 6.44
C ILE A 85 14.74 1.97 6.00
N ASP A 86 15.87 1.28 6.07
CA ASP A 86 17.15 1.84 5.66
C ASP A 86 17.32 1.71 4.14
N THR A 87 18.23 2.51 3.59
CA THR A 87 18.50 2.66 2.15
C THR A 87 18.80 1.33 1.45
N ASP A 88 19.18 0.31 2.21
CA ASP A 88 19.57 -1.03 1.77
C ASP A 88 18.37 -1.94 1.43
N GLU A 89 17.14 -1.47 1.64
CA GLU A 89 15.89 -2.24 1.39
C GLU A 89 15.06 -1.72 0.20
N LEU A 90 15.63 -0.84 -0.62
CA LEU A 90 15.08 -0.37 -1.90
C LEU A 90 15.71 -1.13 -3.08
#